data_AF-A0A1V0A9L5-F1
#
_entry.id   AF-A0A1V0A9L5-F1
#
_cell.length_a   1.000
_cell.length_b   1.000
_cell.length_c   1.000
_cell.angle_alpha   90.00
_cell.angle_beta   90.00
_cell.angle_gamma   90.00
#
_symmetry.space_group_name_H-M   'P 1'
#
loop_
_entity.id
_entity.type
_entity.pdbx_description
1 polymer ?
#
loop_
_entity_poly.entity_id
_entity_poly.type
_entity_poly.pdbx_seq_one_letter_code
_entity_poly.pdbx_strand_id
1 'polypeptide(L)'
;MAGRVGAEHRHQTITTTALFVPGRWQALLAKLAVHAVAGLGYGLLSAAMAGAALFAAATAKGITLGLPAGAVLVLLVRIVLAMAAYMLLGVAVGALLPNQVAAPAVLGGYFYLVETALLMVPGANVLYPYLPGGAAAALTGFTYLADAVATQTGGAAVVLLPAWLGAAVLLAYALLAALVAIAAPLRRDIT
;
A
#
# COMPACT_ATOMS: atom_id res chain seq x y z
N MET A 1 48.81 13.49 5.63
CA MET A 1 47.57 13.80 4.88
C MET A 1 46.38 13.04 5.46
N ALA A 2 45.78 13.48 6.58
CA ALA A 2 44.61 12.77 7.15
C ALA A 2 43.63 13.58 8.05
N GLY A 3 43.89 14.85 8.37
CA GLY A 3 43.10 15.54 9.43
C GLY A 3 41.95 16.45 8.97
N ARG A 4 41.75 16.67 7.67
CA ARG A 4 40.91 17.78 7.17
C ARG A 4 39.39 17.54 7.26
N VAL A 5 38.92 16.32 7.49
CA VAL A 5 37.48 16.00 7.50
C VAL A 5 36.81 16.32 8.85
N GLY A 6 37.56 16.37 9.95
CA GLY A 6 37.01 16.68 11.28
C GLY A 6 36.75 18.16 11.56
N ALA A 7 37.38 19.07 10.81
CA ALA A 7 37.25 20.52 11.03
C ALA A 7 35.97 21.11 10.42
N GLU A 8 35.40 20.45 9.40
CA GLU A 8 34.18 20.90 8.72
C GLU A 8 32.93 20.80 9.62
N HIS A 9 32.87 19.76 10.47
CA HIS A 9 31.80 19.61 11.47
C HIS A 9 31.86 20.68 12.57
N ARG A 10 32.97 21.42 12.67
CA ARG A 10 33.19 22.44 13.70
C ARG A 10 32.94 23.87 13.19
N HIS A 11 32.67 24.07 11.91
CA HIS A 11 32.51 25.40 11.30
C HIS A 11 31.12 25.70 10.76
N GLN A 12 30.10 24.90 11.11
CA GLN A 12 28.70 25.15 10.73
C GLN A 12 28.50 25.41 9.22
N THR A 13 29.32 24.82 8.36
CA THR A 13 29.11 24.83 6.89
C THR A 13 28.04 23.84 6.42
N ILE A 14 27.19 23.34 7.33
CA ILE A 14 25.90 22.72 6.99
C ILE A 14 24.79 23.79 6.84
N THR A 15 25.08 25.04 7.21
CA THR A 15 24.08 26.12 7.24
C THR A 15 23.90 26.83 5.88
N THR A 16 24.82 26.70 4.92
CA THR A 16 24.72 27.42 3.64
C THR A 16 23.91 26.69 2.56
N THR A 17 23.78 25.36 2.62
CA THR A 17 22.89 24.61 1.71
C THR A 17 21.45 24.52 2.23
N ALA A 18 21.24 24.66 3.54
CA ALA A 18 19.91 24.73 4.15
C ALA A 18 19.13 26.01 3.78
N LEU A 19 19.82 27.05 3.29
CA LEU A 19 19.23 28.31 2.85
C LEU A 19 18.73 28.30 1.39
N PHE A 20 19.06 27.27 0.59
CA PHE A 20 18.74 27.23 -0.85
C PHE A 20 17.77 26.13 -1.29
N VAL A 21 17.18 25.37 -0.37
CA VAL A 21 16.09 24.43 -0.69
C VAL A 21 14.76 24.95 -0.13
N PRO A 22 14.08 25.89 -0.81
CA PRO A 22 12.79 26.43 -0.39
C PRO A 22 11.62 25.45 -0.62
N GLY A 23 11.90 24.15 -0.67
CA GLY A 23 11.00 23.14 -1.26
C GLY A 23 10.93 21.81 -0.52
N ARG A 24 10.90 21.80 0.83
CA ARG A 24 10.74 20.53 1.60
C ARG A 24 9.50 19.74 1.17
N TRP A 25 8.42 20.44 0.82
CA TRP A 25 7.21 19.84 0.25
C TRP A 25 7.40 19.31 -1.18
N GLN A 26 8.24 19.96 -2.00
CA GLN A 26 8.58 19.51 -3.36
C GLN A 26 9.41 18.23 -3.33
N ALA A 27 10.37 18.13 -2.41
CA ALA A 27 11.15 16.92 -2.20
C ALA A 27 10.27 15.75 -1.72
N LEU A 28 9.29 16.02 -0.85
CA LEU A 28 8.31 15.03 -0.40
C LEU A 28 7.36 14.59 -1.52
N LEU A 29 6.84 15.53 -2.33
CA LEU A 29 6.02 15.20 -3.50
C LEU A 29 6.81 14.40 -4.54
N ALA A 30 8.07 14.77 -4.80
CA ALA A 30 8.94 14.01 -5.69
C ALA A 30 9.14 12.58 -5.18
N LYS A 31 9.37 12.41 -3.87
CA LYS A 31 9.48 11.09 -3.25
C LYS A 31 8.18 10.28 -3.36
N LEU A 32 7.04 10.92 -3.13
CA LEU A 32 5.72 10.32 -3.28
C LEU A 32 5.47 9.86 -4.72
N ALA A 33 5.80 10.72 -5.70
CA ALA A 33 5.66 10.44 -7.12
C ALA A 33 6.57 9.29 -7.56
N VAL A 34 7.84 9.29 -7.15
CA VAL A 34 8.79 8.21 -7.44
C VAL A 34 8.27 6.88 -6.89
N HIS A 35 7.72 6.86 -5.67
CA HIS A 35 7.19 5.64 -5.09
C HIS A 35 5.84 5.21 -5.69
N ALA A 36 4.99 6.15 -6.10
CA ALA A 36 3.77 5.84 -6.85
C ALA A 36 4.12 5.19 -8.20
N VAL A 37 5.09 5.74 -8.93
CA VAL A 37 5.60 5.17 -10.19
C VAL A 37 6.23 3.80 -9.96
N ALA A 38 7.03 3.65 -8.90
CA ALA A 38 7.61 2.36 -8.55
C ALA A 38 6.52 1.32 -8.20
N GLY A 39 5.46 1.73 -7.50
CA GLY A 39 4.32 0.86 -7.16
C GLY A 39 3.51 0.45 -8.38
N LEU A 40 3.30 1.36 -9.33
CA LEU A 40 2.69 1.06 -10.62
C LEU A 40 3.57 0.12 -11.45
N GLY A 41 4.88 0.34 -11.48
CA GLY A 41 5.82 -0.54 -12.18
C GLY A 41 5.86 -1.95 -11.59
N TYR A 42 5.91 -2.05 -10.25
CA TYR A 42 5.85 -3.33 -9.55
C TYR A 42 4.50 -4.03 -9.77
N GLY A 43 3.41 -3.29 -9.69
CA GLY A 43 2.06 -3.80 -9.99
C GLY A 43 1.97 -4.34 -11.43
N LEU A 44 2.52 -3.61 -12.41
CA LEU A 44 2.52 -4.02 -13.81
C LEU A 44 3.33 -5.30 -14.03
N LEU A 45 4.52 -5.39 -13.40
CA LEU A 45 5.34 -6.60 -13.44
C LEU A 45 4.60 -7.80 -12.82
N SER A 46 4.01 -7.60 -11.64
CA SER A 46 3.22 -8.63 -10.95
C SER A 46 2.04 -9.09 -11.81
N ALA A 47 1.29 -8.14 -12.39
CA ALA A 47 0.17 -8.42 -13.28
C ALA A 47 0.60 -9.17 -14.55
N ALA A 48 1.74 -8.79 -15.15
CA ALA A 48 2.29 -9.46 -16.32
C ALA A 48 2.70 -10.91 -15.98
N MET A 49 3.38 -11.12 -14.86
CA MET A 49 3.77 -12.45 -14.40
C MET A 49 2.55 -13.33 -14.09
N ALA A 50 1.57 -12.78 -13.36
CA ALA A 50 0.33 -13.49 -13.03
C ALA A 50 -0.48 -13.85 -14.28
N GLY A 51 -0.62 -12.90 -15.22
CA GLY A 51 -1.28 -13.13 -16.50
C GLY A 51 -0.56 -14.19 -17.33
N ALA A 52 0.76 -14.07 -17.49
CA ALA A 52 1.57 -15.05 -18.22
C ALA A 52 1.46 -16.45 -17.61
N ALA A 53 1.57 -16.58 -16.29
CA ALA A 53 1.42 -17.85 -15.59
C ALA A 53 0.02 -18.45 -15.77
N LEU A 54 -1.04 -17.63 -15.67
CA LEU A 54 -2.42 -18.06 -15.87
C LEU A 54 -2.64 -18.61 -17.29
N PHE A 55 -2.25 -17.85 -18.31
CA PHE A 55 -2.42 -18.27 -19.70
C PHE A 55 -1.54 -19.47 -20.04
N ALA A 56 -0.29 -19.51 -19.57
CA ALA A 56 0.61 -20.65 -19.78
C ALA A 56 0.08 -21.94 -19.13
N ALA A 57 -0.45 -21.85 -17.90
CA ALA A 57 -1.05 -22.99 -17.24
C ALA A 57 -2.35 -23.44 -17.91
N ALA A 58 -3.18 -22.50 -18.36
CA ALA A 58 -4.42 -22.79 -19.07
C ALA A 58 -4.15 -23.52 -20.41
N THR A 59 -3.18 -23.04 -21.20
CA THR A 59 -2.80 -23.69 -22.46
C THR A 59 -2.15 -25.05 -22.22
N ALA A 60 -1.24 -25.16 -21.24
CA ALA A 60 -0.59 -26.44 -20.90
C ALA A 60 -1.59 -27.50 -20.43
N LYS A 61 -2.66 -27.10 -19.73
CA LYS A 61 -3.73 -28.01 -19.25
C LYS A 61 -4.88 -28.17 -20.24
N GLY A 62 -4.88 -27.44 -21.36
CA GLY A 62 -6.00 -27.43 -22.31
C GLY A 62 -7.31 -26.90 -21.72
N ILE A 63 -7.24 -26.10 -20.65
CA ILE A 63 -8.41 -25.57 -19.96
C ILE A 63 -8.77 -24.22 -20.57
N THR A 64 -10.02 -24.05 -21.00
CA THR A 64 -10.55 -22.74 -21.35
C THR A 64 -10.85 -21.96 -20.07
N LEU A 65 -10.34 -20.74 -19.98
CA LEU A 65 -10.66 -19.85 -18.87
C LEU A 65 -12.18 -19.61 -18.88
N GLY A 66 -12.86 -19.91 -17.77
CA GLY A 66 -14.29 -19.64 -17.59
C GLY A 66 -14.65 -18.15 -17.56
N LEU A 67 -13.65 -17.27 -17.66
CA LEU A 67 -13.79 -15.82 -17.71
C LEU A 67 -13.32 -15.30 -19.09
N PRO A 68 -14.05 -14.34 -19.69
CA PRO A 68 -13.61 -13.70 -20.90
C PRO A 68 -12.28 -12.95 -20.68
N ALA A 69 -11.42 -12.91 -21.68
CA ALA A 69 -10.11 -12.27 -21.59
C ALA A 69 -10.17 -10.80 -21.11
N GLY A 70 -11.21 -10.07 -21.48
CA GLY A 70 -11.45 -8.70 -21.00
C GLY A 70 -11.64 -8.62 -19.49
N ALA A 71 -12.34 -9.57 -18.88
CA ALA A 71 -12.52 -9.61 -17.43
C ALA A 71 -11.20 -9.92 -16.69
N VAL A 72 -10.36 -10.78 -17.28
CA VAL A 72 -9.01 -11.06 -16.76
C VAL A 72 -8.15 -9.80 -16.82
N LEU A 73 -8.17 -9.05 -17.93
CA LEU A 73 -7.45 -7.78 -18.04
C LEU A 73 -7.93 -6.74 -17.01
N VAL A 74 -9.24 -6.61 -16.82
CA VAL A 74 -9.80 -5.73 -15.79
C VAL A 74 -9.31 -6.13 -14.38
N LEU A 75 -9.25 -7.43 -14.07
CA LEU A 75 -8.72 -7.91 -12.80
C LEU A 75 -7.23 -7.58 -12.64
N LEU A 76 -6.43 -7.77 -13.69
CA LEU A 76 -5.00 -7.42 -13.68
C LEU A 76 -4.80 -5.92 -13.43
N VAL A 77 -5.57 -5.05 -14.08
CA VAL A 77 -5.54 -3.59 -13.83
C VAL A 77 -5.90 -3.28 -12.37
N ARG A 78 -6.92 -3.93 -11.80
CA ARG A 78 -7.31 -3.76 -10.39
C ARG A 78 -6.18 -4.15 -9.43
N ILE A 79 -5.40 -5.18 -9.74
CA ILE A 79 -4.20 -5.58 -8.98
C ILE A 79 -3.11 -4.50 -9.05
N VAL A 80 -2.84 -3.94 -10.24
CA VAL A 80 -1.87 -2.85 -10.41
C VAL A 80 -2.24 -1.65 -9.53
N LEU A 81 -3.52 -1.26 -9.54
CA LEU A 81 -4.03 -0.16 -8.72
C LEU A 81 -3.91 -0.44 -7.22
N ALA A 82 -4.21 -1.66 -6.78
CA ALA A 82 -4.04 -2.07 -5.39
C ALA A 82 -2.57 -1.98 -4.95
N MET A 83 -1.63 -2.46 -5.78
CA MET A 83 -0.20 -2.39 -5.49
C MET A 83 0.30 -0.95 -5.36
N ALA A 84 -0.14 -0.04 -6.24
CA ALA A 84 0.20 1.37 -6.16
C ALA A 84 -0.30 2.01 -4.85
N ALA A 85 -1.52 1.70 -4.43
CA ALA A 85 -2.07 2.20 -3.17
C ALA A 85 -1.32 1.65 -1.94
N TYR A 86 -0.98 0.36 -1.92
CA TYR A 86 -0.21 -0.23 -0.83
C TYR A 86 1.22 0.30 -0.74
N MET A 87 1.86 0.56 -1.88
CA MET A 87 3.19 1.17 -1.88
C MET A 87 3.14 2.59 -1.31
N LEU A 88 2.08 3.36 -1.63
CA LEU A 88 1.86 4.69 -1.06
C LEU A 88 1.61 4.64 0.45
N LEU A 89 0.81 3.68 0.93
CA LEU A 89 0.58 3.43 2.35
C LEU A 89 1.89 3.08 3.09
N GLY A 90 2.67 2.14 2.55
CA GLY A 90 3.95 1.74 3.13
C GLY A 90 4.94 2.90 3.24
N VAL A 91 5.02 3.75 2.22
CA VAL A 91 5.86 4.96 2.22
C VAL A 91 5.40 5.97 3.25
N ALA A 92 4.09 6.22 3.35
CA ALA A 92 3.54 7.14 4.31
C ALA A 92 3.83 6.71 5.75
N VAL A 93 3.63 5.42 6.04
CA VAL A 93 3.95 4.84 7.36
C VAL A 93 5.45 4.88 7.64
N GLY A 94 6.29 4.51 6.66
CA GLY A 94 7.74 4.57 6.79
C GLY A 94 8.29 5.99 6.96
N ALA A 95 7.60 7.01 6.44
CA ALA A 95 7.94 8.41 6.67
C ALA A 95 7.61 8.87 8.10
N LEU A 96 6.55 8.32 8.71
CA LEU A 96 6.15 8.63 10.09
C LEU A 96 7.02 7.89 11.12
N LEU A 97 7.37 6.64 10.81
CA LEU A 97 8.15 5.73 11.64
C LEU A 97 9.53 5.51 11.00
N PRO A 98 10.55 6.33 11.32
CA PRO A 98 11.89 6.21 10.73
C PRO A 98 12.62 4.91 11.14
N ASN A 99 12.06 4.14 12.08
CA ASN A 99 12.60 2.84 12.47
C ASN A 99 12.21 1.76 11.43
N GLN A 100 13.21 1.25 10.73
CA GLN A 100 13.10 0.26 9.65
C GLN A 100 12.43 -1.05 10.08
N VAL A 101 12.52 -1.43 11.36
CA VAL A 101 11.88 -2.65 11.88
C VAL A 101 10.47 -2.35 12.38
N ALA A 102 10.28 -1.21 13.05
CA ALA A 102 8.97 -0.86 13.60
C ALA A 102 7.93 -0.58 12.53
N ALA A 103 8.29 0.10 11.43
CA ALA A 103 7.35 0.43 10.36
C ALA A 103 6.67 -0.82 9.75
N PRO A 104 7.40 -1.84 9.25
CA PRO A 104 6.79 -3.05 8.73
C PRO A 104 6.14 -3.91 9.82
N ALA A 105 6.68 -3.92 11.06
CA ALA A 105 6.06 -4.65 12.16
C ALA A 105 4.67 -4.10 12.53
N VAL A 106 4.54 -2.77 12.60
CA VAL A 106 3.26 -2.10 12.87
C VAL A 106 2.29 -2.31 11.71
N LEU A 107 2.75 -2.15 10.48
CA LEU A 107 1.90 -2.33 9.30
C LEU A 107 1.44 -3.79 9.16
N GLY A 108 2.35 -4.74 9.31
CA GLY A 108 2.04 -6.17 9.31
C GLY A 108 1.14 -6.56 10.47
N GLY A 109 1.41 -6.07 11.68
CA GLY A 109 0.54 -6.29 12.84
C GLY A 109 -0.87 -5.73 12.61
N TYR A 110 -1.00 -4.56 12.02
CA TYR A 110 -2.30 -4.00 11.67
C TYR A 110 -3.06 -4.89 10.68
N PHE A 111 -2.47 -5.23 9.53
CA PHE A 111 -3.16 -6.04 8.52
C PHE A 111 -3.45 -7.47 8.99
N TYR A 112 -2.47 -8.14 9.60
CA TYR A 112 -2.59 -9.56 9.91
C TYR A 112 -3.23 -9.84 11.28
N LEU A 113 -3.05 -8.96 12.26
CA LEU A 113 -3.63 -9.15 13.60
C LEU A 113 -4.92 -8.35 13.76
N VAL A 114 -4.89 -7.03 13.51
CA VAL A 114 -6.04 -6.17 13.81
C VAL A 114 -7.21 -6.42 12.85
N GLU A 115 -6.97 -6.41 11.54
CA GLU A 115 -8.07 -6.64 10.58
C GLU A 115 -8.62 -8.08 10.67
N THR A 116 -7.74 -9.08 10.83
CA THR A 116 -8.16 -10.48 11.01
C THR A 116 -8.95 -10.68 12.29
N ALA A 117 -8.54 -10.05 13.40
CA ALA A 117 -9.30 -10.10 14.64
C ALA A 117 -10.69 -9.47 14.48
N LEU A 118 -10.79 -8.37 13.72
CA LEU A 118 -12.08 -7.73 13.40
C LEU A 118 -13.03 -8.65 12.64
N LEU A 119 -12.50 -9.51 11.75
CA LEU A 119 -13.29 -10.53 11.06
C LEU A 119 -13.82 -11.63 12.00
N MET A 120 -13.10 -11.93 13.09
CA MET A 120 -13.49 -12.95 14.06
C MET A 120 -14.53 -12.45 15.08
N VAL A 121 -14.63 -11.14 15.30
CA VAL A 121 -15.55 -10.55 16.27
C VAL A 121 -16.94 -10.36 15.64
N PRO A 122 -18.00 -11.01 16.16
CA PRO A 122 -19.35 -10.84 15.65
C PRO A 122 -19.80 -9.38 15.72
N GLY A 123 -20.28 -8.82 14.60
CA GLY A 123 -20.75 -7.44 14.51
C GLY A 123 -19.66 -6.41 14.19
N ALA A 124 -18.37 -6.73 14.34
CA ALA A 124 -17.27 -5.85 13.90
C ALA A 124 -16.84 -6.13 12.45
N ASN A 125 -17.15 -7.33 11.95
CA ASN A 125 -16.95 -7.76 10.56
C ASN A 125 -17.62 -6.84 9.52
N VAL A 126 -18.70 -6.12 9.90
CA VAL A 126 -19.36 -5.12 9.03
C VAL A 126 -18.45 -3.93 8.68
N LEU A 127 -17.42 -3.69 9.49
CA LEU A 127 -16.47 -2.60 9.28
C LEU A 127 -15.34 -2.99 8.33
N TYR A 128 -15.07 -4.29 8.18
CA TYR A 128 -13.98 -4.82 7.37
C TYR A 128 -13.96 -4.27 5.92
N PRO A 129 -15.09 -4.19 5.19
CA PRO A 129 -15.11 -3.67 3.83
C PRO A 129 -14.64 -2.20 3.69
N TYR A 130 -14.65 -1.44 4.79
CA TYR A 130 -14.18 -0.05 4.84
C TYR A 130 -12.73 0.08 5.30
N LEU A 131 -12.10 -1.00 5.76
CA LEU A 131 -10.68 -1.03 6.11
C LEU A 131 -9.83 -1.15 4.84
N PRO A 132 -8.55 -0.73 4.87
CA PRO A 132 -7.68 -0.82 3.69
C PRO A 132 -7.53 -2.26 3.17
N GLY A 133 -7.45 -3.28 4.04
CA GLY A 133 -7.41 -4.68 3.61
C GLY A 133 -8.72 -5.13 2.95
N GLY A 134 -9.87 -4.83 3.55
CA GLY A 134 -11.17 -5.15 2.97
C GLY A 134 -11.51 -4.36 1.70
N ALA A 135 -11.09 -3.10 1.60
CA ALA A 135 -11.21 -2.28 0.40
C ALA A 135 -10.36 -2.83 -0.75
N ALA A 136 -9.15 -3.31 -0.46
CA ALA A 136 -8.31 -4.01 -1.43
C ALA A 136 -8.90 -5.38 -1.83
N ALA A 137 -9.51 -6.11 -0.89
CA ALA A 137 -10.23 -7.35 -1.17
C ALA A 137 -11.45 -7.10 -2.07
N ALA A 138 -12.23 -6.05 -1.80
CA ALA A 138 -13.33 -5.60 -2.64
C ALA A 138 -12.83 -5.17 -4.04
N LEU A 139 -11.72 -4.43 -4.09
CA LEU A 139 -11.08 -4.02 -5.33
C LEU A 139 -10.51 -5.18 -6.12
N THR A 140 -10.08 -6.28 -5.53
CA THR A 140 -9.49 -7.41 -6.28
C THR A 140 -10.44 -8.60 -6.42
N GLY A 141 -11.59 -8.59 -5.74
CA GLY A 141 -12.48 -9.74 -5.64
C GLY A 141 -11.87 -10.89 -4.84
N PHE A 142 -10.84 -10.62 -4.03
CA PHE A 142 -10.10 -11.64 -3.31
C PHE A 142 -10.72 -11.88 -1.93
N THR A 143 -11.67 -12.83 -1.85
CA THR A 143 -12.45 -13.12 -0.64
C THR A 143 -11.89 -14.27 0.21
N TYR A 144 -10.87 -14.97 -0.27
CA TYR A 144 -10.36 -16.21 0.33
C TYR A 144 -10.18 -16.14 1.85
N LEU A 145 -9.54 -15.07 2.36
CA LEU A 145 -9.30 -14.91 3.79
C LEU A 145 -10.61 -14.68 4.57
N ALA A 146 -11.51 -13.85 4.05
CA ALA A 146 -12.79 -13.57 4.69
C ALA A 146 -13.69 -14.82 4.71
N ASP A 147 -13.71 -15.60 3.62
CA ASP A 147 -14.45 -16.85 3.52
C ASP A 147 -13.87 -17.93 4.46
N ALA A 148 -12.53 -18.03 4.54
CA ALA A 148 -11.87 -18.95 5.47
C ALA A 148 -12.22 -18.62 6.93
N VAL A 149 -12.18 -17.34 7.33
CA VAL A 149 -12.55 -16.92 8.68
C VAL A 149 -14.03 -17.16 8.96
N ALA A 150 -14.92 -16.85 8.01
CA ALA A 150 -16.36 -17.10 8.15
C ALA A 150 -16.66 -18.60 8.36
N THR A 151 -15.99 -19.47 7.58
CA THR A 151 -16.12 -20.92 7.70
C THR A 151 -15.68 -21.43 9.08
N GLN A 152 -14.55 -20.93 9.59
CA GLN A 152 -13.99 -21.35 10.88
C GLN A 152 -14.78 -20.82 12.08
N THR A 153 -15.40 -19.66 11.95
CA THR A 153 -16.18 -19.02 13.03
C THR A 153 -17.67 -19.38 12.99
N GLY A 154 -18.12 -20.10 11.96
CA GLY A 154 -19.55 -20.35 11.69
C GLY A 154 -20.34 -19.09 11.35
N GLY A 155 -19.65 -18.00 11.00
CA GLY A 155 -20.24 -16.70 10.70
C GLY A 155 -20.72 -16.58 9.25
N ALA A 156 -21.56 -15.57 8.99
CA ALA A 156 -21.96 -15.25 7.63
C ALA A 156 -20.79 -14.66 6.82
N ALA A 157 -20.75 -14.96 5.52
CA ALA A 157 -19.76 -14.40 4.60
C ALA A 157 -19.82 -12.87 4.62
N VAL A 158 -18.65 -12.21 4.67
CA VAL A 158 -18.58 -10.75 4.71
C VAL A 158 -18.98 -10.19 3.35
N VAL A 159 -20.02 -9.36 3.34
CA VAL A 159 -20.44 -8.65 2.14
C VAL A 159 -19.46 -7.52 1.86
N LEU A 160 -18.65 -7.69 0.81
CA LEU A 160 -17.70 -6.68 0.36
C LEU A 160 -18.40 -5.54 -0.39
N LEU A 161 -17.76 -4.37 -0.41
CA LEU A 161 -18.19 -3.26 -1.25
C LEU A 161 -18.03 -3.63 -2.74
N PRO A 162 -18.80 -2.99 -3.64
CA PRO A 162 -18.55 -3.12 -5.07
C PRO A 162 -17.16 -2.60 -5.41
N ALA A 163 -16.56 -3.20 -6.44
CA ALA A 163 -15.18 -2.96 -6.88
C ALA A 163 -14.76 -1.48 -6.92
N TRP A 164 -15.63 -0.63 -7.45
CA TRP A 164 -15.38 0.81 -7.62
C TRP A 164 -15.39 1.56 -6.28
N LEU A 165 -16.23 1.16 -5.33
CA LEU A 165 -16.22 1.73 -3.98
C LEU A 165 -14.99 1.25 -3.20
N GLY A 166 -14.62 -0.02 -3.33
CA GLY A 166 -13.35 -0.51 -2.77
C GLY A 166 -12.14 0.27 -3.31
N ALA A 167 -12.13 0.56 -4.62
CA ALA A 167 -11.12 1.43 -5.23
C ALA A 167 -11.11 2.83 -4.61
N ALA A 168 -12.28 3.45 -4.48
CA ALA A 168 -12.41 4.81 -3.95
C ALA A 168 -11.95 4.91 -2.49
N VAL A 169 -12.35 3.94 -1.65
CA VAL A 169 -11.91 3.86 -0.25
C VAL A 169 -10.41 3.68 -0.15
N LEU A 170 -9.84 2.74 -0.93
CA LEU A 170 -8.41 2.49 -0.92
C LEU A 170 -7.60 3.71 -1.39
N LEU A 171 -8.07 4.39 -2.44
CA LEU A 171 -7.47 5.65 -2.91
C LEU A 171 -7.58 6.75 -1.85
N ALA A 172 -8.72 6.88 -1.16
CA ALA A 172 -8.88 7.85 -0.09
C ALA A 172 -7.88 7.61 1.05
N TYR A 173 -7.70 6.35 1.48
CA TYR A 173 -6.68 5.98 2.47
C TYR A 173 -5.27 6.31 2.00
N ALA A 174 -4.94 5.98 0.75
CA ALA A 174 -3.61 6.23 0.20
C ALA A 174 -3.31 7.74 0.10
N LEU A 175 -4.29 8.55 -0.30
CA LEU A 175 -4.19 10.01 -0.34
C LEU A 175 -4.09 10.62 1.06
N LEU A 176 -4.91 10.17 2.01
CA LEU A 176 -4.85 10.63 3.41
C LEU A 176 -3.48 10.32 4.03
N ALA A 177 -2.98 9.10 3.83
CA ALA A 177 -1.67 8.70 4.34
C ALA A 177 -0.56 9.56 3.70
N ALA A 178 -0.63 9.81 2.40
CA ALA A 178 0.28 10.72 1.71
C ALA A 178 0.23 12.15 2.29
N LEU A 179 -0.96 12.70 2.51
CA LEU A 179 -1.13 14.03 3.11
C LEU A 179 -0.56 14.10 4.52
N VAL A 180 -0.79 13.07 5.35
CA VAL A 180 -0.25 12.98 6.71
C VAL A 180 1.28 12.88 6.67
N ALA A 181 1.85 12.10 5.76
CA ALA A 181 3.29 11.99 5.57
C ALA A 181 3.94 13.30 5.11
N ILE A 182 3.22 14.14 4.35
CA ILE A 182 3.67 15.47 3.96
C ILE A 182 3.58 16.45 5.15
N ALA A 183 2.49 16.38 5.94
CA ALA A 183 2.23 17.33 7.01
C ALA A 183 3.05 17.06 8.30
N ALA A 184 3.36 15.79 8.62
CA ALA A 184 4.03 15.43 9.87
C ALA A 184 5.48 15.99 10.00
N PRO A 185 6.34 15.96 8.96
CA PRO A 185 7.65 16.59 9.00
C PRO A 185 7.59 18.11 9.17
N LEU A 186 6.52 18.75 8.66
CA LEU A 186 6.33 20.19 8.74
C LEU A 186 6.04 20.66 10.18
N ARG A 187 5.46 19.79 11.01
CA ARG A 187 5.13 20.07 12.42
C ARG A 187 6.32 19.84 13.36
N ARG A 188 7.21 18.90 13.04
CA ARG A 188 8.41 18.60 13.85
C ARG A 188 9.47 19.69 13.82
N ASP A 189 9.41 20.60 12.86
CA ASP A 189 10.31 21.75 12.77
C ASP A 189 9.88 22.94 13.65
N ILE A 190 8.72 22.89 14.32
CA ILE A 190 8.15 23.99 15.12
C ILE A 190 8.36 23.78 16.64
N THR A 191 9.15 22.79 17.05
CA THR A 191 9.46 22.51 18.46
C THR A 191 10.95 22.33 18.65
#